data_AF-A9WTW1-F1
#
_entry.id   AF-A9WTW1-F1
#
_cell.length_a   1.000
_cell.length_b   1.000
_cell.length_c   1.000
_cell.angle_alpha   90.00
_cell.angle_beta   90.00
_cell.angle_gamma   90.00
#
_symmetry.space_group_name_H-M   'P 1'
#
loop_
_entity.id
_entity.type
_entity.pdbx_description
1 polymer ?
#
loop_
_entity_poly.entity_id
_entity_poly.type
_entity_poly.pdbx_seq_one_letter_code
_entity_poly.pdbx_strand_id
1 'polypeptide(L)'
;MGHFIDRKSIVRMASIAAAISLGAAGAVAVSQSAVATPHAAPAAAVANWTDNFEGGSGSKPNSQFWNMETGGSGWGNNERQYYTDSSDNAKLDGNGNLVITARRDNTNGLNCFYWPCEITSARLNSAGKITAKYGRVEARVKVPGQKGAWPAFWMLGENIGSAGWPQSG
;
A
#
# COMPACT_ATOMS: atom_id res chain seq x y z
N MET A 1 19.63 36.22 -32.54
CA MET A 1 19.33 35.83 -33.93
C MET A 1 19.04 34.33 -33.91
N GLY A 2 17.80 33.84 -33.99
CA GLY A 2 16.92 33.82 -35.19
C GLY A 2 17.44 32.72 -36.13
N HIS A 3 16.76 31.58 -36.39
CA HIS A 3 15.40 31.43 -36.89
C HIS A 3 14.87 29.99 -36.72
N PHE A 4 13.57 29.87 -36.46
CA PHE A 4 12.69 28.72 -36.72
C PHE A 4 12.38 28.59 -38.23
N ILE A 5 11.87 27.43 -38.69
CA ILE A 5 10.94 27.13 -39.83
C ILE A 5 10.97 25.59 -39.98
N ASP A 6 10.04 24.77 -39.48
CA ASP A 6 8.65 24.44 -39.92
C ASP A 6 8.44 24.28 -41.44
N ARG A 7 8.06 23.08 -41.89
CA ARG A 7 6.93 22.90 -42.82
C ARG A 7 6.54 21.43 -43.03
N LYS A 8 5.28 21.17 -42.70
CA LYS A 8 4.43 20.04 -43.08
C LYS A 8 4.42 19.79 -44.60
N SER A 9 4.51 18.52 -45.00
CA SER A 9 4.18 18.08 -46.36
C SER A 9 2.81 17.41 -46.37
N ILE A 10 1.90 18.10 -47.06
CA ILE A 10 0.58 17.64 -47.51
C ILE A 10 0.80 16.73 -48.74
N VAL A 11 0.19 15.55 -48.77
CA VAL A 11 -0.07 14.83 -50.02
C VAL A 11 -1.55 14.50 -50.09
N ARG A 12 -2.13 14.85 -51.25
CA ARG A 12 -3.55 14.85 -51.58
C ARG A 12 -4.08 13.46 -51.90
N MET A 13 -5.37 13.29 -51.61
CA MET A 13 -6.25 12.19 -51.95
C MET A 13 -6.18 11.76 -53.42
N ALA A 14 -6.26 10.45 -53.64
CA ALA A 14 -6.84 9.85 -54.83
C ALA A 14 -8.01 8.95 -54.38
N SER A 15 -9.21 9.30 -54.85
CA SER A 15 -10.46 8.60 -54.58
C SER A 15 -10.60 7.41 -55.52
N ILE A 16 -10.83 6.22 -54.97
CA ILE A 16 -11.43 5.10 -55.71
C ILE A 16 -12.67 4.68 -54.94
N ALA A 17 -13.83 4.88 -55.56
CA ALA A 17 -15.11 4.40 -55.08
C ALA A 17 -15.21 2.88 -55.31
N ALA A 18 -15.56 2.12 -54.28
CA ALA A 18 -15.99 0.73 -54.41
C ALA A 18 -17.07 0.40 -53.38
N ALA A 19 -18.26 0.11 -53.92
CA ALA A 19 -19.37 -0.70 -53.40
C ALA A 19 -19.69 -0.65 -51.88
N ILE A 20 -20.84 -0.04 -51.58
CA ILE A 20 -21.59 -0.22 -50.34
C ILE A 20 -22.14 -1.66 -50.33
N SER A 21 -21.57 -2.53 -49.50
CA SER A 21 -22.27 -3.71 -48.98
C SER A 21 -22.74 -3.40 -47.56
N LEU A 22 -24.06 -3.38 -47.37
CA LEU A 22 -24.71 -3.16 -46.08
C LEU A 22 -24.57 -4.44 -45.23
N GLY A 23 -23.39 -4.63 -44.63
CA GLY A 23 -23.16 -5.66 -43.61
C GLY A 23 -23.49 -5.09 -42.24
N ALA A 24 -24.61 -5.49 -41.65
CA ALA A 24 -24.93 -5.19 -40.26
C ALA A 24 -23.96 -5.93 -39.33
N ALA A 25 -22.79 -5.35 -39.06
CA ALA A 25 -21.90 -5.80 -38.01
C ALA A 25 -22.45 -5.31 -36.67
N GLY A 26 -23.28 -6.14 -36.03
CA GLY A 26 -23.68 -5.92 -34.64
C GLY A 26 -22.45 -5.90 -33.75
N ALA A 27 -22.15 -4.75 -33.15
CA ALA A 27 -21.12 -4.65 -32.12
C ALA A 27 -21.54 -5.51 -30.92
N VAL A 28 -20.93 -6.67 -30.76
CA VAL A 28 -21.07 -7.48 -29.54
C VAL A 28 -20.27 -6.76 -28.46
N ALA A 29 -20.95 -5.98 -27.63
CA ALA A 29 -20.36 -5.45 -26.41
C ALA A 29 -20.03 -6.63 -25.48
N VAL A 30 -18.76 -6.98 -25.38
CA VAL A 30 -18.28 -7.90 -24.34
C VAL A 30 -18.28 -7.13 -23.03
N SER A 31 -19.35 -7.27 -22.25
CA SER A 31 -19.39 -6.81 -20.87
C SER A 31 -18.34 -7.57 -20.07
N GLN A 32 -17.22 -6.92 -19.76
CA GLN A 32 -16.31 -7.40 -18.73
C GLN A 32 -16.99 -7.21 -17.38
N SER A 33 -17.57 -8.28 -16.84
CA SER A 33 -17.97 -8.31 -15.44
C SER A 33 -16.71 -8.20 -14.59
N ALA A 34 -16.53 -7.06 -13.93
CA ALA A 34 -15.54 -6.91 -12.88
C ALA A 34 -15.88 -7.92 -11.78
N VAL A 35 -15.00 -8.91 -11.59
CA VAL A 35 -15.07 -9.82 -10.45
C VAL A 35 -14.70 -8.98 -9.23
N ALA A 36 -15.72 -8.48 -8.52
CA ALA A 36 -15.51 -7.89 -7.21
C ALA A 36 -14.91 -8.98 -6.31
N THR A 37 -13.68 -8.78 -5.87
CA THR A 37 -13.12 -9.57 -4.78
C THR A 37 -14.05 -9.37 -3.56
N PRO A 38 -14.55 -10.45 -2.94
CA PRO A 38 -15.37 -10.31 -1.76
C PRO A 38 -14.54 -9.61 -0.69
N HIS A 39 -14.96 -8.38 -0.36
CA HIS A 39 -14.41 -7.62 0.75
C HIS A 39 -14.70 -8.40 2.03
N ALA A 40 -13.67 -8.70 2.81
CA ALA A 40 -13.84 -9.36 4.10
C ALA A 40 -14.86 -8.57 4.93
N ALA A 41 -15.81 -9.27 5.55
CA ALA A 41 -16.79 -8.64 6.42
C ALA A 41 -16.08 -7.82 7.51
N PRO A 42 -16.64 -6.67 7.92
CA PRO A 42 -16.04 -5.85 8.97
C PRO A 42 -15.86 -6.67 10.25
N ALA A 43 -14.67 -6.63 10.83
CA ALA A 43 -14.38 -7.28 12.09
C ALA A 43 -15.24 -6.65 13.19
N ALA A 44 -15.85 -7.49 14.03
CA ALA A 44 -16.64 -7.01 15.16
C ALA A 44 -15.77 -6.13 16.07
N ALA A 45 -16.27 -4.96 16.46
CA ALA A 45 -15.54 -4.03 17.31
C ALA A 45 -15.29 -4.66 18.69
N VAL A 46 -14.03 -4.68 19.14
CA VAL A 46 -13.66 -5.26 20.43
C VAL A 46 -13.79 -4.24 21.55
N ALA A 47 -14.60 -4.56 22.56
CA ALA A 47 -14.62 -3.81 23.82
C ALA A 47 -13.53 -4.38 24.73
N ASN A 48 -12.44 -3.62 24.93
CA ASN A 48 -11.31 -3.96 25.83
C ASN A 48 -10.31 -4.99 25.27
N TRP A 49 -9.69 -4.67 24.13
CA TRP A 49 -8.56 -5.43 23.61
C TRP A 49 -7.23 -4.76 23.95
N THR A 50 -6.17 -5.57 24.12
CA THR A 50 -4.81 -5.11 24.35
C THR A 50 -3.83 -6.14 23.80
N ASP A 51 -2.71 -5.66 23.24
CA ASP A 51 -1.53 -6.47 22.97
C ASP A 51 -0.34 -5.85 23.73
N ASN A 52 0.16 -6.59 24.73
CA ASN A 52 1.32 -6.19 25.53
C ASN A 52 2.64 -6.70 24.90
N PHE A 53 2.58 -7.32 23.72
CA PHE A 53 3.75 -7.81 23.00
C PHE A 53 4.62 -8.79 23.81
N GLU A 54 3.95 -9.62 24.62
CA GLU A 54 4.57 -10.71 25.35
C GLU A 54 5.02 -11.83 24.41
N GLY A 55 6.19 -12.40 24.66
CA GLY A 55 6.74 -13.50 23.88
C GLY A 55 8.26 -13.54 23.91
N GLY A 56 8.85 -14.62 23.39
CA GLY A 56 10.31 -14.78 23.36
C GLY A 56 11.00 -13.76 22.45
N SER A 57 12.21 -13.34 22.82
CA SER A 57 13.01 -12.43 22.01
C SER A 57 13.23 -12.99 20.60
N GLY A 58 13.03 -12.15 19.57
CA GLY A 58 13.12 -12.55 18.17
C GLY A 58 11.85 -13.13 17.56
N SER A 59 10.82 -13.42 18.37
CA SER A 59 9.52 -13.88 17.84
C SER A 59 8.80 -12.78 17.07
N LYS A 60 7.92 -13.17 16.13
CA LYS A 60 7.08 -12.24 15.38
C LYS A 60 5.87 -11.80 16.22
N PRO A 61 5.32 -10.59 15.99
CA PRO A 61 4.07 -10.17 16.61
C PRO A 61 2.91 -11.13 16.26
N ASN A 62 1.91 -11.19 17.16
CA ASN A 62 0.81 -12.15 17.06
C ASN A 62 0.02 -11.96 15.75
N SER A 63 0.07 -12.96 14.88
CA SER A 63 -0.60 -12.93 13.58
C SER A 63 -2.12 -12.99 13.67
N GLN A 64 -2.70 -13.31 14.83
CA GLN A 64 -4.14 -13.18 15.05
C GLN A 64 -4.58 -11.71 15.14
N PHE A 65 -3.67 -10.79 15.47
CA PHE A 65 -3.96 -9.38 15.64
C PHE A 65 -3.36 -8.51 14.52
N TRP A 66 -2.17 -8.88 14.04
CA TRP A 66 -1.39 -8.04 13.13
C TRP A 66 -1.19 -8.68 11.76
N ASN A 67 -1.39 -7.89 10.72
CA ASN A 67 -0.94 -8.14 9.36
C ASN A 67 0.39 -7.43 9.13
N MET A 68 1.33 -8.07 8.44
CA MET A 68 2.54 -7.43 7.94
C MET A 68 2.25 -6.88 6.53
N GLU A 69 2.48 -5.59 6.31
CA GLU A 69 2.46 -5.01 4.97
C GLU A 69 3.87 -5.00 4.38
N THR A 70 3.97 -5.32 3.09
CA THR A 70 5.24 -5.38 2.38
C THR A 70 5.22 -4.50 1.13
N GLY A 71 6.39 -3.99 0.74
CA GLY A 71 6.56 -3.18 -0.47
C GLY A 71 7.19 -1.82 -0.21
N GLY A 72 7.67 -1.21 -1.30
CA GLY A 72 8.40 0.06 -1.30
C GLY A 72 7.86 1.10 -2.29
N SER A 73 6.56 1.08 -2.61
CA SER A 73 5.93 1.95 -3.61
C SER A 73 5.86 3.44 -3.23
N GLY A 74 6.48 3.84 -2.12
CA GLY A 74 6.45 5.20 -1.60
C GLY A 74 5.21 5.53 -0.76
N TRP A 75 4.22 4.63 -0.70
CA TRP A 75 3.10 4.66 0.24
C TRP A 75 2.29 5.97 0.26
N GLY A 76 2.26 6.67 -0.88
CA GLY A 76 1.58 7.95 -1.05
C GLY A 76 2.39 9.18 -0.62
N ASN A 77 3.56 9.00 -0.02
CA ASN A 77 4.36 10.08 0.58
C ASN A 77 5.84 10.11 0.13
N ASN A 78 6.17 9.49 -1.02
CA ASN A 78 7.56 9.36 -1.51
C ASN A 78 8.50 8.72 -0.48
N GLU A 79 7.99 7.77 0.30
CA GLU A 79 8.74 7.08 1.33
C GLU A 79 9.86 6.22 0.73
N ARG A 80 11.00 6.15 1.43
CA ARG A 80 12.24 5.55 0.89
C ARG A 80 12.49 4.10 1.32
N GLN A 81 11.72 3.61 2.27
CA GLN A 81 11.87 2.27 2.79
C GLN A 81 11.07 1.24 2.00
N TYR A 82 11.58 0.02 1.98
CA TYR A 82 10.80 -1.18 1.68
C TYR A 82 10.28 -1.78 2.99
N TYR A 83 8.97 -1.93 3.15
CA TYR A 83 8.44 -2.69 4.26
C TYR A 83 8.60 -4.19 4.01
N THR A 84 9.06 -4.94 5.01
CA THR A 84 9.24 -6.39 4.95
C THR A 84 8.41 -7.10 6.02
N ASP A 85 8.27 -8.42 5.88
CA ASP A 85 7.71 -9.30 6.91
C ASP A 85 8.81 -10.00 7.73
N SER A 86 10.08 -9.56 7.61
CA SER A 86 11.23 -10.15 8.30
C SER A 86 11.25 -9.78 9.78
N SER A 87 11.69 -10.73 10.62
CA SER A 87 11.98 -10.47 12.04
C SER A 87 13.19 -9.54 12.24
N ASP A 88 13.96 -9.26 11.19
CA ASP A 88 14.95 -8.20 11.21
C ASP A 88 14.34 -6.79 11.32
N ASN A 89 13.10 -6.62 10.83
CA ASN A 89 12.40 -5.34 10.84
C ASN A 89 11.28 -5.27 11.87
N ALA A 90 10.63 -6.37 12.23
CA ALA A 90 9.62 -6.41 13.31
C ALA A 90 9.73 -7.68 14.14
N LYS A 91 10.06 -7.53 15.43
CA LYS A 91 10.15 -8.65 16.38
C LYS A 91 9.85 -8.21 17.81
N LEU A 92 9.51 -9.17 18.65
CA LEU A 92 9.42 -8.98 20.09
C LEU A 92 10.83 -8.98 20.69
N ASP A 93 11.06 -8.15 21.71
CA ASP A 93 12.37 -8.07 22.38
C ASP A 93 12.56 -9.07 23.53
N GLY A 94 11.48 -9.71 23.99
CA GLY A 94 11.48 -10.57 25.16
C GLY A 94 11.09 -9.87 26.47
N ASN A 95 10.85 -8.56 26.44
CA ASN A 95 10.56 -7.72 27.59
C ASN A 95 9.22 -6.96 27.44
N GLY A 96 8.26 -7.54 26.70
CA GLY A 96 6.95 -6.94 26.47
C GLY A 96 6.95 -5.76 25.49
N ASN A 97 7.86 -5.74 24.50
CA ASN A 97 7.87 -4.70 23.47
C ASN A 97 7.95 -5.29 22.06
N LEU A 98 7.12 -4.74 21.16
CA LEU A 98 7.36 -4.83 19.72
C LEU A 98 8.46 -3.82 19.34
N VAL A 99 9.48 -4.31 18.64
CA VAL A 99 10.56 -3.49 18.10
C VAL A 99 10.44 -3.45 16.59
N ILE A 100 10.08 -2.27 16.06
CA ILE A 100 10.15 -1.96 14.64
C ILE A 100 11.51 -1.30 14.35
N THR A 101 12.29 -1.90 13.47
CA THR A 101 13.65 -1.45 13.14
C THR A 101 13.72 -1.02 11.69
N ALA A 102 14.03 0.25 11.45
CA ALA A 102 14.46 0.73 10.14
C ALA A 102 15.97 0.44 9.97
N ARG A 103 16.34 -0.16 8.85
CA ARG A 103 17.68 -0.75 8.64
C ARG A 103 18.20 -0.43 7.25
N ARG A 104 19.52 -0.34 7.07
CA ARG A 104 20.16 -0.12 5.76
C ARG A 104 20.81 -1.37 5.20
N ASP A 105 20.92 -2.43 6.00
CA ASP A 105 21.27 -3.76 5.54
C ASP A 105 20.05 -4.48 4.94
N ASN A 106 20.31 -5.46 4.07
CA ASN A 106 19.30 -6.30 3.40
C ASN A 106 18.41 -5.59 2.35
N THR A 107 18.95 -4.62 1.62
CA THR A 107 18.22 -3.94 0.54
C THR A 107 18.54 -4.45 -0.87
N ASN A 108 19.47 -5.40 -0.99
CA ASN A 108 19.94 -5.90 -2.28
C ASN A 108 18.78 -6.49 -3.10
N GLY A 109 18.63 -5.98 -4.32
CA GLY A 109 17.57 -6.42 -5.25
C GLY A 109 16.18 -5.85 -4.96
N LEU A 110 16.01 -5.02 -3.92
CA LEU A 110 14.75 -4.36 -3.63
C LEU A 110 14.64 -3.05 -4.42
N ASN A 111 13.49 -2.86 -5.06
CA ASN A 111 13.14 -1.64 -5.76
C ASN A 111 12.09 -0.86 -4.96
N CYS A 112 12.39 0.40 -4.73
CA CYS A 112 11.51 1.37 -4.11
C CYS A 112 11.01 2.33 -5.20
N PHE A 113 10.03 3.17 -4.85
CA PHE A 113 9.18 3.93 -5.77
C PHE A 113 9.83 4.37 -7.09
N TYR A 114 10.97 5.08 -7.01
CA TYR A 114 11.75 5.49 -8.19
C TYR A 114 13.20 5.00 -8.18
N TRP A 115 13.64 4.35 -7.09
CA TRP A 115 15.06 4.14 -6.80
C TRP A 115 15.27 2.75 -6.18
N PRO A 116 16.49 2.20 -6.24
CA PRO A 116 16.85 1.09 -5.38
C PRO A 116 16.53 1.44 -3.92
N CYS A 117 16.04 0.47 -3.16
CA CYS A 117 15.77 0.71 -1.76
C CYS A 117 17.09 0.90 -0.99
N GLU A 118 17.12 1.90 -0.12
CA GLU A 118 18.26 2.14 0.77
C GLU A 118 17.94 1.74 2.21
N ILE A 119 16.66 1.54 2.52
CA ILE A 119 16.17 1.27 3.85
C ILE A 119 15.14 0.14 3.77
N THR A 120 15.18 -0.79 4.72
CA THR A 120 14.07 -1.69 5.05
C THR A 120 13.42 -1.24 6.36
N SER A 121 12.12 -1.51 6.53
CA SER A 121 11.41 -1.29 7.78
C SER A 121 10.24 -2.27 7.90
N ALA A 122 9.36 -2.06 8.87
CA ALA A 122 8.12 -2.82 8.97
C ALA A 122 6.91 -1.90 9.14
N ARG A 123 5.78 -2.35 8.59
CA ARG A 123 4.47 -1.73 8.73
C ARG A 123 3.48 -2.81 9.09
N LEU A 124 2.72 -2.57 10.16
CA LEU A 124 1.73 -3.50 10.68
C LEU A 124 0.38 -2.82 10.74
N ASN A 125 -0.68 -3.57 10.45
CA ASN A 125 -2.06 -3.12 10.64
C ASN A 125 -2.92 -4.24 11.22
N SER A 126 -4.09 -3.88 11.75
CA SER A 126 -5.06 -4.83 12.31
C SER A 126 -6.28 -5.06 11.41
N ALA A 127 -6.21 -4.69 10.13
CA ALA A 127 -7.35 -4.77 9.22
C ALA A 127 -7.92 -6.19 9.14
N GLY A 128 -9.25 -6.32 9.26
CA GLY A 128 -9.96 -7.60 9.28
C GLY A 128 -9.69 -8.47 10.51
N LYS A 129 -8.98 -7.96 11.53
CA LYS A 129 -8.63 -8.69 12.76
C LYS A 129 -9.17 -7.98 13.99
N ILE A 130 -8.73 -6.75 14.20
CA ILE A 130 -9.11 -5.92 15.34
C ILE A 130 -9.56 -4.56 14.82
N THR A 131 -10.81 -4.23 15.09
CA THR A 131 -11.41 -2.94 14.76
C THR A 131 -11.87 -2.26 16.05
N ALA A 132 -11.55 -0.96 16.18
CA ALA A 132 -12.04 -0.13 17.27
C ALA A 132 -13.10 0.82 16.72
N LYS A 133 -14.21 0.95 17.43
CA LYS A 133 -15.26 1.94 17.15
C LYS A 133 -15.62 2.65 18.44
N TYR A 134 -15.38 3.96 18.46
CA TYR A 134 -15.47 4.80 19.66
C TYR A 134 -14.46 4.40 20.75
N GLY A 135 -14.57 5.05 21.92
CA GLY A 135 -13.72 4.76 23.07
C GLY A 135 -12.33 5.39 22.97
N ARG A 136 -11.34 4.71 23.58
CA ARG A 136 -9.97 5.18 23.73
C ARG A 136 -9.02 4.16 23.09
N VAL A 137 -8.17 4.63 22.19
CA VAL A 137 -7.13 3.83 21.52
C VAL A 137 -5.78 4.41 21.87
N GLU A 138 -4.88 3.60 22.43
CA GLU A 138 -3.61 4.06 22.97
C GLU A 138 -2.46 3.12 22.63
N ALA A 139 -1.26 3.71 22.53
CA ALA A 139 -0.01 2.97 22.48
C ALA A 139 1.04 3.70 23.31
N ARG A 140 1.88 2.93 24.02
CA ARG A 140 3.07 3.46 24.69
C ARG A 140 4.30 3.20 23.82
N VAL A 141 4.85 4.25 23.22
CA VAL A 141 5.89 4.12 22.19
C VAL A 141 7.14 4.93 22.56
N LYS A 142 8.31 4.31 22.42
CA LYS A 142 9.60 5.02 22.39
C LYS A 142 9.99 5.28 20.94
N VAL A 143 10.03 6.55 20.55
CA VAL A 143 10.32 6.96 19.16
C VAL A 143 11.83 7.11 18.91
N PRO A 144 12.33 6.80 17.70
CA PRO A 144 13.72 7.06 17.31
C PRO A 144 13.99 8.55 17.12
N GLY A 145 15.19 9.01 17.50
CA GLY A 145 15.62 10.41 17.35
C GLY A 145 16.39 10.74 16.06
N GLN A 146 16.32 9.89 15.04
CA GLN A 146 17.14 10.00 13.83
C GLN A 146 16.47 10.86 12.75
N LYS A 147 17.27 11.65 12.02
CA LYS A 147 16.77 12.46 10.89
C LYS A 147 16.13 11.56 9.83
N GLY A 148 14.93 11.93 9.38
CA GLY A 148 14.17 11.19 8.37
C GLY A 148 13.44 9.96 8.89
N ALA A 149 13.58 9.63 10.19
CA ALA A 149 12.69 8.65 10.80
C ALA A 149 11.29 9.25 10.93
N TRP A 150 10.28 8.47 10.52
CA TRP A 150 8.88 8.86 10.59
C TRP A 150 8.05 7.75 11.25
N PRO A 151 8.12 7.62 12.59
CA PRO A 151 7.27 6.69 13.31
C PRO A 151 5.82 7.20 13.31
N ALA A 152 4.86 6.28 13.17
CA ALA A 152 3.44 6.62 13.23
C ALA A 152 2.66 5.54 13.98
N PHE A 153 1.70 5.98 14.79
CA PHE A 153 0.61 5.18 15.33
C PHE A 153 -0.68 5.88 14.92
N TRP A 154 -1.47 5.24 14.07
CA TRP A 154 -2.60 5.85 13.38
C TRP A 154 -3.66 4.79 13.07
N MET A 155 -4.82 5.25 12.60
CA MET A 155 -5.96 4.39 12.27
C MET A 155 -6.48 4.74 10.87
N LEU A 156 -7.12 3.76 10.23
CA LEU A 156 -7.79 3.93 8.95
C LEU A 156 -9.17 3.27 9.02
N GLY A 157 -10.17 3.86 8.38
CA GLY A 157 -11.52 3.29 8.36
C GLY A 157 -11.56 1.93 7.68
N GLU A 158 -12.33 1.02 8.26
CA GLU A 158 -12.52 -0.34 7.75
C GLU A 158 -13.12 -0.36 6.33
N ASN A 159 -13.83 0.70 5.96
CA ASN A 159 -14.37 0.93 4.64
C ASN A 159 -13.34 1.46 3.62
N ILE A 160 -12.03 1.47 3.91
CA ILE A 160 -10.99 1.92 2.96
C ILE A 160 -11.10 1.25 1.58
N GLY A 161 -11.47 -0.03 1.53
CA GLY A 161 -11.60 -0.77 0.28
C GLY A 161 -12.79 -0.33 -0.59
N SER A 162 -13.81 0.31 -0.01
CA SER A 162 -15.03 0.73 -0.72
C SER A 162 -15.14 2.25 -0.85
N ALA A 163 -14.74 3.01 0.17
CA ALA A 163 -14.78 4.47 0.17
C ALA A 163 -13.52 5.10 -0.44
N GLY A 164 -12.37 4.43 -0.34
CA GLY A 164 -11.07 4.98 -0.71
C GLY A 164 -10.59 6.07 0.26
N TRP A 165 -9.32 6.47 0.09
CA TRP A 165 -8.74 7.61 0.80
C TRP A 165 -8.98 8.90 0.00
N PRO A 166 -9.37 10.03 0.63
CA PRO A 166 -9.48 10.25 2.08
C PRO A 166 -10.86 9.92 2.70
N GLN A 167 -11.84 9.47 1.94
CA GLN A 167 -13.24 9.35 2.38
C GLN A 167 -13.46 8.29 3.48
N SER A 168 -12.55 7.34 3.64
CA SER A 168 -12.60 6.32 4.69
C SER A 168 -12.35 6.84 6.10
N GLY A 169 -11.90 8.09 6.27
CA GLY A 169 -11.68 8.71 7.58
C GLY A 169 -10.38 9.46 7.70
#